data_AF-E2B0T9-F1
#
_entry.id   AF-E2B0T9-F1
#
_cell.length_a   1.000
_cell.length_b   1.000
_cell.length_c   1.000
_cell.angle_alpha   90.00
_cell.angle_beta   90.00
_cell.angle_gamma   90.00
#
_symmetry.space_group_name_H-M   'P 1'
#
loop_
_entity.id
_entity.type
_entity.pdbx_description
1 polymer ?
#
loop_
_entity_poly.entity_id
_entity_poly.type
_entity_poly.pdbx_seq_one_letter_code
_entity_poly.pdbx_strand_id
1 'polypeptide(L)'
;AVATSDTILFFDELFDSFNGKKEQELTNIINNTSNHIKFWKEAYNKLRQMEFVEKKTHKVIRRNSSKSLINWMWTIQSATYLWHVLKTAAFSLLNLKHINQDVLENCFSQIRDNGHRNINLSAFQFTGSFKTIVTTNLTSNHCISSNYEERNEGTSLALLK
;
A
#
# COMPACT_ATOMS: atom_id res chain seq x y z
N ALA A 1 22.91 17.69 -5.67
CA ALA A 1 21.62 18.08 -5.07
C ALA A 1 20.46 17.81 -6.03
N VAL A 2 20.47 18.38 -7.24
CA VAL A 2 19.40 18.23 -8.26
C VAL A 2 19.05 16.77 -8.58
N ALA A 3 20.02 15.95 -9.01
CA ALA A 3 19.75 14.55 -9.38
C ALA A 3 19.13 13.69 -8.25
N THR A 4 19.52 13.96 -6.99
CA THR A 4 18.94 13.28 -5.82
C THR A 4 17.50 13.74 -5.60
N SER A 5 17.24 15.05 -5.70
CA SER A 5 15.91 15.62 -5.61
C SER A 5 14.96 15.03 -6.66
N ASP A 6 15.42 14.94 -7.92
CA ASP A 6 14.63 14.40 -9.03
C ASP A 6 14.33 12.91 -8.86
N THR A 7 15.24 12.18 -8.21
CA THR A 7 15.04 10.75 -7.91
C THR A 7 14.05 10.57 -6.78
N ILE A 8 14.14 11.38 -5.71
CA ILE A 8 13.20 11.33 -4.58
C ILE A 8 11.80 11.69 -5.05
N LEU A 9 11.65 12.82 -5.76
CA LEU A 9 10.36 13.26 -6.30
C LEU A 9 9.73 12.20 -7.20
N PHE A 10 10.53 11.55 -8.05
CA PHE A 10 10.03 10.47 -8.89
C PHE A 10 9.45 9.28 -8.10
N PHE A 11 10.13 8.84 -7.05
CA PHE A 11 9.62 7.74 -6.23
C PHE A 11 8.43 8.15 -5.35
N ASP A 12 8.38 9.41 -4.93
CA ASP A 12 7.24 10.00 -4.22
C ASP A 12 5.99 10.00 -5.09
N GLU A 13 6.08 10.57 -6.31
CA GLU A 13 4.99 10.56 -7.30
C GLU A 13 4.59 9.14 -7.70
N LEU A 14 5.56 8.23 -7.85
CA LEU A 14 5.28 6.82 -8.15
C LEU A 14 4.50 6.18 -7.02
N PHE A 15 4.88 6.40 -5.76
CA PHE A 15 4.18 5.86 -4.61
C PHE A 15 2.77 6.45 -4.47
N ASP A 16 2.62 7.77 -4.61
CA ASP A 16 1.33 8.45 -4.59
C ASP A 16 0.38 7.97 -5.70
N SER A 17 0.90 7.59 -6.86
CA SER A 17 0.06 6.99 -7.91
C SER A 17 -0.61 5.66 -7.52
N PHE A 18 -0.18 5.03 -6.41
CA PHE A 18 -0.81 3.83 -5.84
C PHE A 18 -1.49 4.10 -4.49
N ASN A 19 -1.02 5.07 -3.71
CA ASN A 19 -1.46 5.27 -2.33
C ASN A 19 -1.86 6.72 -1.98
N GLY A 20 -1.79 7.61 -2.96
CA GLY A 20 -2.02 9.04 -2.80
C GLY A 20 -3.45 9.39 -2.42
N LYS A 21 -3.64 10.53 -1.78
CA LYS A 21 -4.96 11.03 -1.36
C LYS A 21 -5.56 11.92 -2.45
N LYS A 22 -6.86 12.23 -2.31
CA LYS A 22 -7.68 12.99 -3.28
C LYS A 22 -7.14 14.40 -3.65
N GLU A 23 -6.18 14.92 -2.89
CA GLU A 23 -5.60 16.26 -3.05
C GLU A 23 -4.32 16.28 -3.92
N GLN A 24 -3.84 15.13 -4.38
CA GLN A 24 -2.66 15.00 -5.26
C GLN A 24 -3.06 14.83 -6.73
N GLU A 25 -2.18 15.20 -7.67
CA GLU A 25 -2.43 15.03 -9.12
C GLU A 25 -2.62 13.55 -9.51
N LEU A 26 -1.91 12.65 -8.85
CA LEU A 26 -2.08 11.20 -8.94
C LEU A 26 -2.59 10.68 -7.60
N THR A 27 -3.87 10.31 -7.57
CA THR A 27 -4.54 9.75 -6.39
C THR A 27 -4.49 8.23 -6.41
N ASN A 28 -4.74 7.55 -5.29
CA ASN A 28 -4.97 6.11 -5.24
C ASN A 28 -6.14 5.59 -6.11
N ILE A 29 -6.97 6.45 -6.69
CA ILE A 29 -8.11 6.06 -7.53
C ILE A 29 -7.77 6.22 -9.01
N ILE A 30 -7.79 5.10 -9.74
CA ILE A 30 -7.71 5.08 -11.20
C ILE A 30 -9.11 5.07 -11.82
N ASN A 31 -9.27 5.80 -12.92
CA ASN A 31 -10.51 5.92 -13.67
C ASN A 31 -10.19 6.15 -15.16
N ASN A 32 -11.22 6.38 -15.99
CA ASN A 32 -11.01 6.54 -17.43
C ASN A 32 -10.31 7.84 -17.84
N THR A 33 -10.36 8.88 -17.02
CA THR A 33 -9.81 10.20 -17.30
C THR A 33 -8.49 10.47 -16.58
N SER A 34 -8.08 9.60 -15.67
CA SER A 34 -6.90 9.84 -14.85
C SER A 34 -5.60 9.54 -15.59
N ASN A 35 -4.55 10.29 -15.24
CA ASN A 35 -3.26 10.26 -15.94
C ASN A 35 -2.39 9.04 -15.60
N HIS A 36 -2.87 8.12 -14.74
CA HIS A 36 -2.12 6.96 -14.25
C HIS A 36 -1.46 6.16 -15.36
N ILE A 37 -2.20 5.80 -16.42
CA ILE A 37 -1.65 4.93 -17.47
C ILE A 37 -0.51 5.60 -18.23
N LYS A 38 -0.63 6.92 -18.49
CA LYS A 38 0.44 7.68 -19.13
C LYS A 38 1.66 7.76 -18.22
N PHE A 39 1.46 8.18 -16.97
CA PHE A 39 2.52 8.29 -15.98
C PHE A 39 3.23 6.94 -15.75
N TRP A 40 2.49 5.85 -15.57
CA TRP A 40 3.03 4.51 -15.36
C TRP A 40 3.88 4.02 -16.53
N LYS A 41 3.50 4.35 -17.78
CA LYS A 41 4.33 4.04 -18.95
C LYS A 41 5.67 4.77 -18.90
N GLU A 42 5.67 6.05 -18.51
CA GLU A 42 6.88 6.86 -18.36
C GLU A 42 7.74 6.35 -17.18
N ALA A 43 7.11 6.07 -16.04
CA ALA A 43 7.77 5.53 -14.85
C ALA A 43 8.41 4.17 -15.11
N TYR A 44 7.73 3.25 -15.81
CA TYR A 44 8.28 1.96 -16.21
C TYR A 44 9.56 2.12 -17.03
N ASN A 45 9.55 3.02 -18.02
CA ASN A 45 10.72 3.28 -18.85
C ASN A 45 11.88 3.88 -18.04
N LYS A 46 11.58 4.78 -17.11
CA LYS A 46 12.58 5.37 -16.21
C LYS A 46 13.19 4.31 -15.29
N LEU A 47 12.37 3.47 -14.66
CA LEU A 47 12.84 2.36 -13.80
C LEU A 47 13.74 1.37 -14.55
N ARG A 48 13.40 1.06 -15.81
CA ARG A 48 14.20 0.17 -16.67
C ARG A 48 15.61 0.70 -16.94
N GLN A 49 15.81 2.02 -16.85
CA GLN A 49 17.11 2.67 -17.04
C GLN A 49 17.90 2.82 -15.72
N MET A 50 17.30 2.47 -14.57
CA MET A 50 17.96 2.56 -13.27
C MET A 50 18.70 1.27 -12.93
N GLU A 51 19.86 1.41 -12.30
CA GLU A 51 20.65 0.29 -11.81
C GLU A 51 21.22 0.59 -10.42
N PHE A 52 21.35 -0.45 -9.60
CA PHE A 52 22.07 -0.33 -8.32
C PHE A 52 23.57 -0.38 -8.58
N VAL A 53 24.32 0.56 -8.00
CA VAL A 53 25.77 0.68 -8.15
C VAL A 53 26.47 0.63 -6.79
N GLU A 54 27.69 0.11 -6.77
CA GLU A 54 28.52 0.10 -5.57
C GLU A 54 29.11 1.50 -5.33
N LYS A 55 29.09 1.96 -4.07
CA LYS A 55 29.36 3.37 -3.74
C LYS A 55 30.75 3.87 -4.12
N LYS A 56 31.78 3.01 -4.11
CA LYS A 56 33.18 3.42 -4.28
C LYS A 56 33.64 3.27 -5.72
N THR A 57 33.28 2.17 -6.35
CA THR A 57 33.69 1.75 -7.68
C THR A 57 32.70 2.17 -8.75
N HIS A 58 31.48 2.57 -8.36
CA HIS A 58 30.35 2.89 -9.25
C HIS A 58 30.01 1.78 -10.25
N LYS A 59 30.46 0.55 -9.99
CA LYS A 59 30.14 -0.62 -10.81
C LYS A 59 28.74 -1.11 -10.47
N VAL A 60 28.05 -1.56 -11.50
CA VAL A 60 26.71 -2.15 -11.39
C VAL A 60 26.76 -3.40 -10.51
N ILE A 61 25.87 -3.44 -9.51
CA ILE A 61 25.67 -4.58 -8.62
C ILE A 61 24.76 -5.56 -9.36
N ARG A 62 25.32 -6.67 -9.85
CA ARG A 62 24.53 -7.71 -10.54
C ARG A 62 24.05 -8.84 -9.64
N ARG A 63 24.87 -9.22 -8.64
CA ARG A 63 24.52 -10.25 -7.67
C ARG A 63 23.98 -9.60 -6.41
N ASN A 64 22.91 -10.17 -5.87
CA ASN A 64 22.25 -9.69 -4.64
C ASN A 64 21.82 -8.21 -4.70
N SER A 65 21.64 -7.64 -5.90
CA SER A 65 21.01 -6.33 -6.01
C SER A 65 19.58 -6.37 -5.51
N SER A 66 19.12 -5.25 -4.97
CA SER A 66 17.73 -5.13 -4.55
C SER A 66 16.81 -5.39 -5.74
N LYS A 67 15.79 -6.22 -5.52
CA LYS A 67 14.76 -6.51 -6.52
C LYS A 67 13.70 -5.41 -6.63
N SER A 68 13.80 -4.35 -5.81
CA SER A 68 12.79 -3.29 -5.72
C SER A 68 12.46 -2.64 -7.07
N LEU A 69 13.45 -2.32 -7.90
CA LEU A 69 13.21 -1.73 -9.24
C LEU A 69 12.41 -2.68 -10.13
N ILE A 70 12.79 -3.96 -10.16
CA ILE A 70 12.08 -5.00 -10.93
C ILE A 70 10.66 -5.19 -10.37
N ASN A 71 10.51 -5.23 -9.05
CA ASN A 71 9.21 -5.38 -8.40
C ASN A 71 8.28 -4.20 -8.73
N TRP A 72 8.79 -2.96 -8.76
CA TRP A 72 8.02 -1.81 -9.20
C TRP A 72 7.56 -1.93 -10.66
N MET A 73 8.43 -2.41 -11.54
CA MET A 73 8.06 -2.68 -12.93
C MET A 73 6.92 -3.71 -13.02
N TRP A 74 6.99 -4.80 -12.24
CA TRP A 74 5.91 -5.78 -12.15
C TRP A 74 4.61 -5.17 -11.59
N THR A 75 4.69 -4.41 -10.51
CA THR A 75 3.52 -3.74 -9.90
C THR A 75 2.82 -2.83 -10.92
N ILE A 76 3.57 -2.01 -11.66
CA ILE A 76 3.02 -1.14 -12.71
C ILE A 76 2.33 -1.96 -13.80
N GLN A 77 2.98 -3.01 -14.30
CA GLN A 77 2.42 -3.85 -15.37
C GLN A 77 1.16 -4.58 -14.91
N SER A 78 1.19 -5.17 -13.71
CA SER A 78 0.05 -5.88 -13.14
C SER A 78 -1.12 -4.95 -12.84
N ALA A 79 -0.88 -3.75 -12.31
CA ALA A 79 -1.94 -2.76 -12.06
C ALA A 79 -2.56 -2.25 -13.37
N THR A 80 -1.73 -2.02 -14.39
CA THR A 80 -2.21 -1.65 -15.74
C THR A 80 -3.10 -2.75 -16.33
N TYR A 81 -2.66 -4.00 -16.22
CA TYR A 81 -3.41 -5.16 -16.71
C TYR A 81 -4.72 -5.35 -15.94
N LEU A 82 -4.68 -5.28 -14.60
CA LEU A 82 -5.85 -5.38 -13.74
C LEU A 82 -6.89 -4.31 -14.11
N TRP A 83 -6.44 -3.06 -14.31
CA TRP A 83 -7.33 -1.99 -14.72
C TRP A 83 -7.98 -2.25 -16.07
N HIS A 84 -7.23 -2.77 -17.05
CA HIS A 84 -7.79 -3.16 -18.35
C HIS A 84 -8.87 -4.24 -18.23
N VAL A 85 -8.65 -5.26 -17.40
CA VAL A 85 -9.65 -6.31 -17.12
C VAL A 85 -10.91 -5.72 -16.50
N LEU A 86 -10.76 -4.85 -15.49
CA LEU A 86 -11.89 -4.21 -14.81
C LEU A 86 -12.68 -3.27 -15.73
N LYS A 87 -12.00 -2.50 -16.59
CA LYS A 87 -12.70 -1.71 -17.62
C LYS A 87 -13.54 -2.58 -18.55
N THR A 88 -13.02 -3.72 -18.95
CA THR A 88 -13.72 -4.67 -19.82
C THR A 88 -14.96 -5.25 -19.11
N ALA A 89 -14.91 -5.37 -17.78
CA ALA A 89 -16.03 -5.74 -16.93
C ALA A 89 -16.93 -4.54 -16.51
N ALA A 90 -16.83 -3.40 -17.19
CA ALA A 90 -17.63 -2.19 -16.97
C ALA A 90 -17.46 -1.49 -15.61
N PHE A 91 -16.35 -1.72 -14.89
CA PHE A 91 -16.01 -0.93 -13.72
C PHE A 91 -15.55 0.48 -14.11
N SER A 92 -16.05 1.50 -13.40
CA SER A 92 -15.72 2.91 -13.65
C SER A 92 -14.49 3.40 -12.89
N LEU A 93 -14.18 2.76 -11.76
CA LEU A 93 -13.14 3.15 -10.80
C LEU A 93 -12.44 1.91 -10.25
N LEU A 94 -11.15 2.05 -9.95
CA LEU A 94 -10.41 1.10 -9.11
C LEU A 94 -9.64 1.90 -8.05
N ASN A 95 -9.78 1.52 -6.79
CA ASN A 95 -9.02 2.09 -5.68
C ASN A 95 -7.83 1.19 -5.34
N LEU A 96 -6.63 1.66 -5.65
CA LEU A 96 -5.37 0.95 -5.49
C LEU A 96 -4.96 0.80 -4.02
N LYS A 97 -5.48 1.62 -3.10
CA LYS A 97 -5.29 1.47 -1.65
C LYS A 97 -5.78 0.12 -1.13
N HIS A 98 -6.74 -0.51 -1.82
CA HIS A 98 -7.25 -1.83 -1.45
C HIS A 98 -6.44 -3.00 -2.04
N ILE A 99 -5.42 -2.71 -2.85
CA ILE A 99 -4.60 -3.71 -3.54
C ILE A 99 -3.23 -3.90 -2.83
N ASN A 100 -3.05 -3.30 -1.64
CA ASN A 100 -1.86 -3.45 -0.81
C ASN A 100 -2.13 -4.36 0.41
N GLN A 101 -1.08 -4.65 1.19
CA GLN A 101 -1.16 -5.52 2.37
C GLN A 101 -1.44 -4.75 3.67
N ASP A 102 -1.65 -3.42 3.62
CA ASP A 102 -1.79 -2.57 4.81
C ASP A 102 -2.95 -3.02 5.69
N VAL A 103 -4.07 -3.43 5.08
CA VAL A 103 -5.24 -3.94 5.83
C VAL A 103 -4.88 -5.19 6.63
N LEU A 104 -4.05 -6.07 6.06
CA LEU A 104 -3.59 -7.28 6.73
C LEU A 104 -2.58 -6.95 7.84
N GLU A 105 -1.66 -6.04 7.61
CA GLU A 105 -0.69 -5.57 8.61
C GLU A 105 -1.38 -4.88 9.80
N ASN A 106 -2.41 -4.08 9.51
CA ASN A 106 -3.25 -3.45 10.52
C ASN A 106 -4.03 -4.49 11.32
N CYS A 107 -4.58 -5.52 10.67
CA CYS A 107 -5.21 -6.65 11.35
C CYS A 107 -4.24 -7.37 12.30
N PHE A 108 -3.01 -7.66 11.84
CA PHE A 108 -1.99 -8.26 12.70
C PHE A 108 -1.57 -7.36 13.86
N SER A 109 -1.59 -6.04 13.67
CA SER A 109 -1.34 -5.08 14.76
C SER A 109 -2.43 -5.16 15.83
N GLN A 110 -3.70 -5.16 15.44
CA GLN A 110 -4.81 -5.34 16.38
C GLN A 110 -4.71 -6.67 17.16
N ILE A 111 -4.30 -7.76 16.50
CA ILE A 111 -4.09 -9.06 17.16
C ILE A 111 -2.99 -8.99 18.22
N ARG A 112 -1.90 -8.28 17.95
CA ARG A 112 -0.82 -8.08 18.93
C ARG A 112 -1.25 -7.15 20.07
N ASP A 113 -2.02 -6.11 19.77
CA ASP A 113 -2.50 -5.14 20.76
C ASP A 113 -3.47 -5.78 21.76
N ASN A 114 -4.25 -6.78 21.34
CA ASN A 114 -5.08 -7.59 22.22
C ASN A 114 -4.28 -8.34 23.30
N GLY A 115 -2.98 -8.59 23.06
CA GLY A 115 -2.04 -9.16 24.03
C GLY A 115 -1.44 -8.15 25.00
N HIS A 116 -1.75 -6.86 24.86
CA HIS A 116 -1.17 -5.71 25.57
C HIS A 116 0.37 -5.74 25.63
N ARG A 117 0.94 -6.36 26.68
CA ARG A 117 2.39 -6.45 26.90
C ARG A 117 3.04 -7.63 26.18
N ASN A 118 2.25 -8.60 25.70
CA ASN A 118 2.75 -9.76 24.97
C ASN A 118 2.60 -9.57 23.46
N ILE A 119 3.48 -8.76 22.88
CA ILE A 119 3.48 -8.44 21.43
C ILE A 119 4.01 -9.60 20.56
N ASN A 120 4.70 -10.58 21.15
CA ASN A 120 5.22 -11.76 20.46
C ASN A 120 4.40 -13.00 20.86
N LEU A 121 3.29 -13.18 20.16
CA LEU A 121 2.33 -14.24 20.46
C LEU A 121 2.84 -15.60 19.98
N SER A 122 2.67 -16.65 20.78
CA SER A 122 2.74 -18.03 20.28
C SER A 122 1.57 -18.32 19.33
N ALA A 123 1.68 -19.36 18.51
CA ALA A 123 0.59 -19.75 17.59
C ALA A 123 -0.76 -19.98 18.32
N PHE A 124 -0.72 -20.53 19.54
CA PHE A 124 -1.92 -20.72 20.36
C PHE A 124 -2.52 -19.38 20.80
N GLN A 125 -1.68 -18.45 21.27
CA GLN A 125 -2.12 -17.12 21.70
C GLN A 125 -2.64 -16.29 20.52
N PHE A 126 -1.97 -16.35 19.37
CA PHE A 126 -2.45 -15.73 18.13
C PHE A 126 -3.83 -16.23 17.75
N THR A 127 -4.04 -17.56 17.78
CA THR A 127 -5.34 -18.17 17.46
C THR A 127 -6.43 -17.72 18.42
N GLY A 128 -6.12 -17.62 19.71
CA GLY A 128 -7.04 -17.09 20.73
C GLY A 128 -7.42 -15.64 20.45
N SER A 129 -6.44 -14.75 20.30
CA SER A 129 -6.66 -13.32 20.01
C SER A 129 -7.41 -13.10 18.70
N PHE A 130 -7.08 -13.85 17.66
CA PHE A 130 -7.78 -13.78 16.37
C PHE A 130 -9.28 -14.13 16.52
N LYS A 131 -9.60 -15.23 17.21
CA LYS A 131 -10.98 -15.62 17.48
C LYS A 131 -11.73 -14.55 18.28
N THR A 132 -11.09 -13.97 19.29
CA THR A 132 -11.66 -12.89 20.09
C THR A 132 -12.00 -11.68 19.21
N ILE A 133 -11.04 -11.18 18.42
CA ILE A 133 -11.25 -10.00 17.55
C ILE A 133 -12.37 -10.25 16.54
N VAL A 134 -12.36 -11.39 15.86
CA VAL A 134 -13.40 -11.73 14.88
C VAL A 134 -14.78 -11.81 15.55
N THR A 135 -14.87 -12.48 16.71
CA THR A 135 -16.15 -12.61 17.43
C THR A 135 -16.64 -11.26 17.90
N THR A 136 -15.78 -10.44 18.51
CA THR A 136 -16.14 -9.10 19.00
C THR A 136 -16.59 -8.19 17.85
N ASN A 137 -15.88 -8.18 16.72
CA ASN A 137 -16.25 -7.34 15.58
C ASN A 137 -17.60 -7.77 14.97
N LEU A 138 -17.91 -9.06 14.96
CA LEU A 138 -19.18 -9.59 14.44
C LEU A 138 -20.37 -9.44 15.42
N THR A 139 -20.12 -9.45 16.73
CA THR A 139 -21.18 -9.38 17.76
C THR A 139 -21.38 -8.00 18.36
N SER A 140 -20.46 -7.05 18.14
CA SER A 140 -20.66 -5.68 18.61
C SER A 140 -21.85 -5.04 17.89
N ASN A 141 -22.81 -4.52 18.66
CA ASN A 141 -24.04 -3.88 18.16
C ASN A 141 -23.81 -2.55 17.40
N HIS A 142 -22.58 -2.23 16.97
CA HIS A 142 -22.20 -0.96 16.35
C HIS A 142 -21.79 -1.04 14.87
N CYS A 143 -21.87 -2.20 14.23
CA CYS A 143 -21.39 -2.37 12.85
C CYS A 143 -22.42 -1.96 11.76
N ILE A 144 -23.03 -0.77 11.87
CA ILE A 144 -23.78 -0.15 10.74
C ILE A 144 -23.01 1.03 10.11
N SER A 145 -21.96 1.59 10.73
CA SER A 145 -21.28 2.77 10.15
C SER A 145 -19.75 2.86 10.25
N SER A 146 -19.03 1.94 10.90
CA SER A 146 -17.60 2.16 11.23
C SER A 146 -16.59 2.01 10.07
N ASN A 147 -17.03 1.73 8.84
CA ASN A 147 -16.13 1.62 7.69
C ASN A 147 -16.00 2.93 6.87
N TYR A 148 -16.54 4.04 7.37
CA TYR A 148 -16.23 5.37 6.86
C TYR A 148 -15.09 5.97 7.68
N GLU A 149 -13.97 6.28 7.01
CA GLU A 149 -12.89 7.09 7.59
C GLU A 149 -13.46 8.48 7.94
N GLU A 150 -13.92 8.67 9.19
CA GLU A 150 -14.02 10.00 9.74
C GLU A 150 -12.60 10.51 9.99
N ARG A 151 -12.22 11.55 9.23
CA ARG A 151 -11.11 12.44 9.57
C ARG A 151 -11.38 12.99 10.97
N ASN A 152 -10.79 12.41 12.00
CA ASN A 152 -10.28 13.14 13.14
C ASN A 152 -9.26 12.30 13.90
N GLU A 153 -8.04 12.82 13.95
CA GLU A 153 -6.99 12.33 14.83
C GLU A 153 -7.47 12.45 16.29
N GLY A 154 -7.32 11.35 17.03
CA GLY A 154 -7.57 11.31 18.46
C GLY A 154 -8.93 10.73 18.81
N THR A 155 -8.99 9.42 19.05
CA THR A 155 -9.04 8.83 20.40
C THR A 155 -9.16 7.32 20.22
N SER A 156 -8.20 6.57 20.77
CA SER A 156 -8.28 5.10 20.83
C SER A 156 -9.52 4.70 21.64
N LEU A 157 -10.44 3.96 21.01
CA LEU A 157 -11.66 3.42 21.63
C LEU A 157 -11.40 2.38 22.73
N ALA A 158 -10.14 2.14 23.11
CA ALA A 158 -9.77 1.30 24.24
C ALA A 158 -10.00 1.93 25.63
N LEU A 159 -10.63 3.11 25.71
CA LEU A 159 -10.82 3.86 26.97
C LEU A 159 -12.28 4.09 27.40
N LEU A 160 -13.26 3.42 26.80
CA LEU A 160 -14.63 3.43 27.35
C LEU A 160 -14.89 2.10 28.06
N LYS A 161 -14.79 2.17 29.40
CA LYS A 161 -15.23 1.13 30.34
C LYS A 161 -16.70 0.80 30.19
#